data_AF-A0A3D0WMF8-F1
#
_entry.id   AF-A0A3D0WMF8-F1
#
_cell.length_a   1.000
_cell.length_b   1.000
_cell.length_c   1.000
_cell.angle_alpha   90.00
_cell.angle_beta   90.00
_cell.angle_gamma   90.00
#
_symmetry.space_group_name_H-M   'P 1'
#
loop_
_entity.id
_entity.type
_entity.pdbx_description
1 polymer ?
#
loop_
_entity_poly.entity_id
_entity_poly.type
_entity_poly.pdbx_seq_one_letter_code
_entity_poly.pdbx_strand_id
1 'polypeptide(L)'
;ADVLQKLRGEKGSEVKLGIKRNDDTKLIDITVTRGDIPMNSVQAAYMQTNTIGYIKVGTFGFNTFNEFISALSKLKSQGAHSFVIDLRGNSGGSLEIVVAMVNEFLHKGDLIVYADGRNFPRQDSYANGSGTSKEDDVVILIDELSASASEIFAGAIQDNDRGLVMGRRSFGKGLVQSQRNFPDGSAVRLTVARYYTPSGRSIQRKYEKGKYDEYELEALNRYMQGDYVNSDTASTLIPFKTEGGRTVFGGDGIMPDVFIARDTIGMNSYFNTIANKDFIQEYAVTYSDMHKHKLSEFQSAEDLARHLYKQPLLMNLVSYADNKGVRPRPYYIEESRKLFERHLVAYIVRNFFGEESYFSVYMQDDVLMKNAVDFIERGLAKPESVVQEKYKSISLGLRVSFPVPKEFGSLFYV
;
A
#
# COMPACT_ATOMS: atom_id res chain seq x y z
N ALA A 1 -6.87 -9.20 -27.85
CA ALA A 1 -5.48 -8.95 -28.28
C ALA A 1 -5.41 -7.87 -29.37
N ASP A 2 -6.26 -7.91 -30.40
CA ASP A 2 -6.22 -6.99 -31.57
C ASP A 2 -6.37 -5.50 -31.26
N VAL A 3 -7.20 -5.11 -30.29
CA VAL A 3 -7.42 -3.69 -29.97
C VAL A 3 -6.16 -3.04 -29.39
N LEU A 4 -5.46 -3.74 -28.49
CA LEU A 4 -4.24 -3.22 -27.87
C LEU A 4 -3.09 -3.04 -28.87
N GLN A 5 -3.00 -3.91 -29.88
CA GLN A 5 -2.02 -3.75 -30.96
C GLN A 5 -2.28 -2.51 -31.81
N LYS A 6 -3.55 -2.13 -32.03
CA LYS A 6 -3.93 -0.92 -32.78
C LYS A 6 -3.72 0.36 -31.97
N LEU A 7 -3.96 0.29 -30.66
CA LEU A 7 -3.78 1.43 -29.76
C LEU A 7 -2.30 1.71 -29.45
N ARG A 8 -1.47 0.68 -29.33
CA ARG A 8 -0.02 0.82 -29.16
C ARG A 8 0.67 1.17 -30.49
N GLY A 9 1.83 1.79 -30.41
CA GLY A 9 2.60 2.26 -31.57
C GLY A 9 3.78 3.10 -31.11
N GLU A 10 4.57 3.59 -32.05
CA GLU A 10 5.76 4.38 -31.75
C GLU A 10 5.41 5.65 -30.96
N LYS A 11 6.26 5.99 -29.98
CA LYS A 11 6.10 7.22 -29.18
C LYS A 11 6.10 8.44 -30.11
N GLY A 12 5.16 9.35 -29.89
CA GLY A 12 4.94 10.54 -30.73
C GLY A 12 4.07 10.29 -31.97
N SER A 13 3.81 9.04 -32.36
CA SER A 13 2.85 8.74 -33.44
C SER A 13 1.42 9.00 -32.98
N GLU A 14 0.52 9.26 -33.92
CA GLU A 14 -0.89 9.52 -33.62
C GLU A 14 -1.78 8.29 -33.85
N VAL A 15 -2.85 8.19 -33.06
CA VAL A 15 -3.95 7.24 -33.27
C VAL A 15 -5.26 8.00 -33.29
N LYS A 16 -6.06 7.76 -34.33
CA LYS A 16 -7.40 8.33 -34.44
C LYS A 16 -8.41 7.37 -33.82
N LEU A 17 -9.16 7.85 -32.85
CA LEU A 17 -10.16 7.09 -32.11
C LEU A 17 -11.55 7.65 -32.43
N GLY A 18 -12.45 6.79 -32.91
CA GLY A 18 -13.87 7.12 -32.97
C GLY A 18 -14.53 6.74 -31.64
N ILE A 19 -14.91 7.74 -30.84
CA ILE A 19 -15.56 7.54 -29.55
C ILE A 19 -17.06 7.74 -29.70
N LYS A 20 -17.83 6.68 -29.42
CA LYS A 20 -19.28 6.77 -29.27
C LYS A 20 -19.60 7.00 -27.79
N ARG A 21 -20.24 8.12 -27.44
CA ARG A 21 -20.72 8.37 -26.07
C ARG A 21 -22.22 8.13 -26.01
N ASN A 22 -22.67 7.29 -25.08
CA ASN A 22 -24.10 6.95 -24.87
C ASN A 22 -24.82 6.48 -26.15
N ASP A 23 -26.11 6.78 -26.26
CA ASP A 23 -26.96 6.50 -27.44
C ASP A 23 -26.71 7.44 -28.62
N ASP A 24 -25.69 8.29 -28.54
CA ASP A 24 -25.38 9.22 -29.61
C ASP A 24 -25.00 8.45 -30.89
N THR A 25 -25.65 8.78 -32.00
CA THR A 25 -25.50 8.04 -33.26
C THR A 25 -24.23 8.43 -34.01
N LYS A 26 -23.57 9.51 -33.58
CA LYS A 26 -22.36 10.05 -34.21
C LYS A 26 -21.11 9.69 -33.42
N LEU A 27 -20.07 9.29 -34.14
CA LEU A 27 -18.73 9.10 -33.57
C LEU A 27 -18.08 10.47 -33.36
N ILE A 28 -17.48 10.65 -32.19
CA ILE A 28 -16.59 11.76 -31.88
C ILE A 28 -15.18 11.31 -32.23
N ASP A 29 -14.59 11.91 -33.25
CA ASP A 29 -13.21 11.65 -33.62
C ASP A 29 -12.26 12.38 -32.67
N ILE A 30 -11.36 11.62 -32.03
CA ILE A 30 -10.30 12.14 -31.17
C ILE A 30 -8.98 11.62 -31.68
N THR A 31 -8.04 12.52 -31.98
CA THR A 31 -6.66 12.15 -32.26
C THR A 31 -5.86 12.16 -30.96
N VAL A 32 -5.23 11.04 -30.64
CA VAL A 32 -4.38 10.88 -29.47
C VAL A 32 -2.94 10.67 -29.92
N THR A 33 -2.03 11.52 -29.45
CA THR A 33 -0.59 11.29 -29.62
C THR A 33 -0.15 10.22 -28.63
N ARG A 34 0.46 9.14 -29.12
CA ARG A 34 0.99 8.06 -28.28
C ARG A 34 2.16 8.58 -27.47
N GLY A 35 2.09 8.37 -26.16
CA GLY A 35 3.17 8.66 -25.22
C GLY A 35 3.39 7.47 -24.30
N ASP A 36 4.40 7.60 -23.43
CA ASP A 36 4.53 6.69 -22.30
C ASP A 36 3.33 6.90 -21.37
N ILE A 37 2.72 5.82 -20.87
CA ILE A 37 1.70 5.93 -19.84
C ILE A 37 2.44 6.23 -18.53
N PRO A 38 2.28 7.42 -17.93
CA PRO A 38 2.96 7.73 -16.68
C PRO A 38 2.41 6.80 -15.59
N MET A 39 3.21 5.85 -15.16
CA MET A 39 2.94 5.10 -13.94
C MET A 39 3.57 5.85 -12.77
N ASN A 40 2.80 6.74 -12.16
CA ASN A 40 3.24 7.44 -10.96
C ASN A 40 3.50 6.41 -9.86
N SER A 41 4.70 6.47 -9.28
CA SER A 41 5.11 5.57 -8.23
C SER A 41 4.64 6.06 -6.86
N VAL A 42 4.55 7.39 -6.68
CA VAL A 42 3.79 8.02 -5.59
C VAL A 42 2.35 8.21 -6.06
N GLN A 43 1.43 7.44 -5.47
CA GLN A 43 0.02 7.40 -5.87
C GLN A 43 -0.79 8.55 -5.26
N ALA A 44 -0.38 9.02 -4.07
CA ALA A 44 -1.00 10.17 -3.41
C ALA A 44 -0.04 10.85 -2.45
N ALA A 45 -0.13 12.19 -2.35
CA ALA A 45 0.55 13.01 -1.36
C ALA A 45 -0.32 14.19 -0.92
N TYR A 46 -0.87 14.15 0.30
CA TYR A 46 -1.77 15.18 0.83
C TYR A 46 -1.60 15.38 2.35
N MET A 47 -2.05 16.53 2.87
CA MET A 47 -2.10 16.80 4.30
C MET A 47 -3.21 15.98 4.95
N GLN A 48 -2.86 15.02 5.81
CA GLN A 48 -3.81 14.21 6.56
C GLN A 48 -4.38 14.99 7.76
N THR A 49 -3.55 15.82 8.38
CA THR A 49 -3.95 16.85 9.37
C THR A 49 -3.22 18.14 9.04
N ASN A 50 -3.34 19.17 9.87
CA ASN A 50 -2.60 20.42 9.68
C ASN A 50 -1.07 20.27 9.80
N THR A 51 -0.59 19.17 10.40
CA THR A 51 0.84 18.94 10.69
C THR A 51 1.36 17.59 10.21
N ILE A 52 0.48 16.70 9.74
CA ILE A 52 0.83 15.35 9.31
C ILE A 52 0.58 15.21 7.81
N GLY A 53 1.64 14.91 7.06
CA GLY A 53 1.57 14.56 5.64
C GLY A 53 1.40 13.06 5.43
N TYR A 54 0.60 12.66 4.45
CA TYR A 54 0.47 11.28 4.00
C TYR A 54 1.10 11.10 2.62
N ILE A 55 1.86 10.03 2.42
CA ILE A 55 2.43 9.66 1.12
C ILE A 55 2.18 8.17 0.85
N LYS A 56 1.42 7.86 -0.20
CA LYS A 56 1.24 6.48 -0.70
C LYS A 56 2.28 6.17 -1.77
N VAL A 57 3.12 5.17 -1.53
CA VAL A 57 4.09 4.69 -2.53
C VAL A 57 3.64 3.33 -3.06
N GLY A 58 3.34 3.25 -4.35
CA GLY A 58 2.88 2.03 -5.02
C GLY A 58 4.02 1.13 -5.51
N THR A 59 5.17 1.70 -5.88
CA THR A 59 6.36 0.95 -6.33
C THR A 59 7.63 1.78 -6.19
N PHE A 60 8.80 1.14 -6.21
CA PHE A 60 10.11 1.81 -6.25
C PHE A 60 10.68 1.77 -7.69
N GLY A 61 10.06 2.54 -8.58
CA GLY A 61 10.49 2.75 -9.95
C GLY A 61 11.53 3.87 -10.11
N PHE A 62 11.98 4.09 -11.34
CA PHE A 62 13.06 5.03 -11.66
C PHE A 62 12.75 6.48 -11.21
N ASN A 63 11.50 6.93 -11.32
CA ASN A 63 11.09 8.29 -10.96
C ASN A 63 10.66 8.44 -9.50
N THR A 64 10.52 7.35 -8.73
CA THR A 64 9.90 7.40 -7.39
C THR A 64 10.62 8.36 -6.46
N PHE A 65 11.95 8.41 -6.50
CA PHE A 65 12.70 9.31 -5.60
C PHE A 65 12.36 10.78 -5.86
N ASN A 66 12.31 11.21 -7.13
CA ASN A 66 11.96 12.59 -7.48
C ASN A 66 10.51 12.93 -7.11
N GLU A 67 9.58 12.00 -7.35
CA GLU A 67 8.18 12.14 -6.93
C GLU A 67 8.06 12.24 -5.41
N PHE A 68 8.83 11.44 -4.67
CA PHE A 68 8.83 11.39 -3.21
C PHE A 68 9.38 12.67 -2.60
N ILE A 69 10.52 13.20 -3.10
CA ILE A 69 11.08 14.48 -2.63
C ILE A 69 10.13 15.63 -2.95
N SER A 70 9.49 15.60 -4.12
CA SER A 70 8.49 16.61 -4.49
C SER A 70 7.28 16.57 -3.56
N ALA A 71 6.81 15.37 -3.21
CA ALA A 71 5.73 15.16 -2.24
C ALA A 71 6.12 15.65 -0.84
N LEU A 72 7.29 15.27 -0.33
CA LEU A 72 7.81 15.77 0.95
C LEU A 72 7.88 17.29 0.97
N SER A 73 8.52 17.90 -0.04
CA SER A 73 8.66 19.36 -0.14
C SER A 73 7.31 20.08 -0.19
N LYS A 74 6.36 19.59 -1.01
CA LYS A 74 4.98 20.08 -1.08
C LYS A 74 4.32 20.05 0.31
N LEU A 75 4.36 18.91 0.99
CA LEU A 75 3.70 18.75 2.29
C LEU A 75 4.36 19.62 3.38
N LYS A 76 5.70 19.72 3.40
CA LYS A 76 6.42 20.61 4.31
C LYS A 76 6.06 22.07 4.10
N SER A 77 5.94 22.50 2.85
CA SER A 77 5.48 23.86 2.52
C SER A 77 4.05 24.15 3.00
N GLN A 78 3.25 23.11 3.21
CA GLN A 78 1.89 23.17 3.74
C GLN A 78 1.83 23.00 5.27
N GLY A 79 2.97 22.86 5.95
CA GLY A 79 3.06 22.76 7.42
C GLY A 79 3.31 21.36 7.97
N ALA A 80 3.58 20.35 7.13
CA ALA A 80 3.88 19.01 7.62
C ALA A 80 5.25 18.94 8.33
N HIS A 81 5.24 18.40 9.55
CA HIS A 81 6.44 18.05 10.35
C HIS A 81 6.41 16.59 10.82
N SER A 82 5.48 15.82 10.28
CA SER A 82 5.35 14.39 10.53
C SER A 82 4.78 13.71 9.30
N PHE A 83 5.15 12.46 9.06
CA PHE A 83 4.81 11.75 7.83
C PHE A 83 4.31 10.33 8.10
N VAL A 84 3.22 9.98 7.42
CA VAL A 84 2.78 8.60 7.27
C VAL A 84 3.17 8.13 5.87
N ILE A 85 4.09 7.16 5.80
CA ILE A 85 4.55 6.57 4.53
C ILE A 85 3.88 5.22 4.36
N ASP A 86 3.00 5.11 3.36
CA ASP A 86 2.17 3.93 3.16
C ASP A 86 2.72 3.02 2.05
N LEU A 87 3.28 1.90 2.48
CA LEU A 87 3.89 0.86 1.67
C LEU A 87 3.01 -0.39 1.56
N ARG A 88 1.75 -0.33 2.00
CA ARG A 88 0.78 -1.41 1.82
C ARG A 88 0.57 -1.71 0.34
N GLY A 89 0.55 -3.00 -0.01
CA GLY A 89 0.42 -3.44 -1.41
C GLY A 89 1.66 -3.22 -2.28
N ASN A 90 2.77 -2.69 -1.76
CA ASN A 90 3.96 -2.38 -2.55
C ASN A 90 4.95 -3.55 -2.54
N SER A 91 5.07 -4.23 -3.69
CA SER A 91 5.94 -5.40 -3.88
C SER A 91 7.44 -5.08 -4.01
N GLY A 92 7.81 -3.80 -3.90
CA GLY A 92 9.18 -3.31 -3.89
C GLY A 92 9.59 -2.63 -5.21
N GLY A 93 10.85 -2.81 -5.58
CA GLY A 93 11.44 -2.20 -6.78
C GLY A 93 12.95 -2.02 -6.62
N SER A 94 13.47 -0.88 -7.07
CA SER A 94 14.91 -0.60 -7.09
C SER A 94 15.50 -0.39 -5.70
N LEU A 95 16.63 -1.06 -5.43
CA LEU A 95 17.43 -0.89 -4.21
C LEU A 95 17.96 0.55 -4.08
N GLU A 96 18.49 1.11 -5.17
CA GLU A 96 19.06 2.46 -5.17
C GLU A 96 18.01 3.50 -4.77
N ILE A 97 16.78 3.35 -5.29
CA ILE A 97 15.67 4.24 -5.01
C ILE A 97 15.23 4.17 -3.55
N VAL A 98 15.11 2.97 -2.97
CA VAL A 98 14.77 2.88 -1.54
C VAL A 98 15.89 3.41 -0.65
N VAL A 99 17.17 3.15 -0.97
CA VAL A 99 18.30 3.70 -0.22
C VAL A 99 18.26 5.24 -0.22
N ALA A 100 18.02 5.84 -1.39
CA ALA A 100 17.88 7.29 -1.51
C ALA A 100 16.68 7.84 -0.72
N MET A 101 15.54 7.14 -0.72
CA MET A 101 14.36 7.58 0.03
C MET A 101 14.54 7.45 1.55
N VAL A 102 15.16 6.36 2.04
CA VAL A 102 15.42 6.17 3.47
C VAL A 102 16.42 7.20 3.99
N ASN A 103 17.42 7.57 3.17
CA ASN A 103 18.38 8.62 3.50
C ASN A 103 17.72 9.96 3.87
N GLU A 104 16.49 10.22 3.44
CA GLU A 104 15.76 11.43 3.85
C GLU A 104 15.48 11.51 5.35
N PHE A 105 15.40 10.37 6.02
CA PHE A 105 15.01 10.25 7.42
C PHE A 105 16.17 9.93 8.37
N LEU A 106 17.29 9.42 7.86
CA LEU A 106 18.41 8.95 8.67
C LEU A 106 19.59 9.94 8.72
N HIS A 107 20.39 9.84 9.77
CA HIS A 107 21.60 10.64 9.95
C HIS A 107 22.77 10.03 9.17
N LYS A 108 23.81 10.85 8.93
CA LYS A 108 25.00 10.40 8.20
C LYS A 108 25.68 9.26 8.96
N GLY A 109 25.92 8.15 8.27
CA GLY A 109 26.60 6.98 8.82
C GLY A 109 25.67 5.90 9.34
N ASP A 110 24.36 6.16 9.43
CA ASP A 110 23.38 5.14 9.77
C ASP A 110 23.33 4.09 8.66
N LEU A 111 23.39 2.81 9.03
CA LEU A 111 23.27 1.72 8.09
C LEU A 111 21.80 1.64 7.62
N ILE A 112 21.58 1.55 6.31
CA ILE A 112 20.24 1.38 5.73
C ILE A 112 19.98 -0.11 5.51
N VAL A 113 20.89 -0.75 4.80
CA VAL A 113 20.80 -2.16 4.41
C VAL A 113 22.17 -2.65 4.02
N TYR A 114 22.42 -3.95 4.17
CA TYR A 114 23.56 -4.58 3.51
C TYR A 114 23.17 -5.85 2.79
N ALA A 115 23.92 -6.16 1.74
CA ALA A 115 23.82 -7.41 1.00
C ALA A 115 25.04 -8.28 1.31
N ASP A 116 24.81 -9.56 1.61
CA ASP A 116 25.88 -10.52 1.87
C ASP A 116 25.52 -11.90 1.28
N GLY A 117 26.51 -12.60 0.74
CA GLY A 117 26.31 -13.87 0.05
C GLY A 117 27.58 -14.70 -0.10
N ARG A 118 27.41 -15.99 -0.38
CA ARG A 118 28.52 -16.97 -0.41
C ARG A 118 29.68 -16.54 -1.33
N ASN A 119 29.34 -16.07 -2.53
CA ASN A 119 30.28 -15.57 -3.54
C ASN A 119 29.92 -14.12 -3.94
N PHE A 120 29.40 -13.37 -2.97
CA PHE A 120 29.01 -11.98 -3.14
C PHE A 120 29.57 -11.23 -1.92
N PRO A 121 30.64 -10.44 -2.08
CA PRO A 121 31.24 -9.75 -0.95
C PRO A 121 30.21 -8.82 -0.31
N ARG A 122 30.29 -8.67 1.01
CA ARG A 122 29.41 -7.78 1.75
C ARG A 122 29.43 -6.37 1.16
N GLN A 123 28.24 -5.83 0.88
CA GLN A 123 28.04 -4.48 0.38
C GLN A 123 27.05 -3.74 1.28
N ASP A 124 27.54 -2.69 1.92
CA ASP A 124 26.77 -1.89 2.85
C ASP A 124 26.29 -0.61 2.16
N SER A 125 25.05 -0.22 2.42
CA SER A 125 24.49 1.06 2.01
C SER A 125 24.21 1.89 3.26
N TYR A 126 24.88 3.03 3.37
CA TYR A 126 24.76 3.96 4.49
C TYR A 126 24.03 5.23 4.07
N ALA A 127 23.32 5.84 5.01
CA ALA A 127 22.81 7.19 4.85
C ALA A 127 23.98 8.19 4.74
N ASN A 128 23.92 9.07 3.75
CA ASN A 128 24.88 10.15 3.56
C ASN A 128 24.53 11.40 4.39
N GLY A 129 23.33 11.43 4.97
CA GLY A 129 22.83 12.50 5.84
C GLY A 129 22.40 13.78 5.13
N SER A 130 22.27 13.78 3.81
CA SER A 130 21.71 14.92 3.03
C SER A 130 20.21 15.08 3.20
N GLY A 131 19.55 14.10 3.84
CA GLY A 131 18.10 14.05 4.00
C GLY A 131 17.50 15.27 4.66
N THR A 132 16.30 15.67 4.23
CA THR A 132 15.61 16.86 4.73
C THR A 132 14.65 16.58 5.88
N SER A 133 14.35 15.31 6.15
CA SER A 133 13.31 14.89 7.10
C SER A 133 13.86 14.12 8.30
N LYS A 134 15.12 14.37 8.67
CA LYS A 134 15.80 13.72 9.81
C LYS A 134 15.19 14.06 11.18
N GLU A 135 14.54 15.21 11.30
CA GLU A 135 13.89 15.66 12.54
C GLU A 135 12.36 15.46 12.55
N ASP A 136 11.76 15.02 11.42
CA ASP A 136 10.30 14.90 11.31
C ASP A 136 9.81 13.54 11.82
N ASP A 137 8.69 13.47 12.53
CA ASP A 137 8.17 12.16 13.00
C ASP A 137 7.73 11.29 11.82
N VAL A 138 7.99 9.98 11.86
CA VAL A 138 7.65 9.09 10.75
C VAL A 138 7.01 7.78 11.21
N VAL A 139 5.92 7.41 10.54
CA VAL A 139 5.24 6.11 10.69
C VAL A 139 5.16 5.43 9.32
N ILE A 140 5.58 4.16 9.26
CA ILE A 140 5.55 3.34 8.05
C ILE A 140 4.40 2.35 8.15
N LEU A 141 3.52 2.33 7.13
CA LEU A 141 2.43 1.37 7.05
C LEU A 141 2.83 0.21 6.14
N ILE A 142 2.72 -1.02 6.64
CA ILE A 142 3.02 -2.24 5.89
C ILE A 142 1.88 -3.26 5.99
N ASP A 143 1.83 -4.14 5.01
CA ASP A 143 0.95 -5.30 5.00
C ASP A 143 1.65 -6.54 4.41
N GLU A 144 0.92 -7.64 4.31
CA GLU A 144 1.39 -8.92 3.78
C GLU A 144 1.89 -8.86 2.33
N LEU A 145 1.59 -7.79 1.59
CA LEU A 145 2.02 -7.55 0.22
C LEU A 145 3.21 -6.59 0.13
N SER A 146 3.57 -5.92 1.22
CA SER A 146 4.81 -5.16 1.32
C SER A 146 6.00 -6.11 1.17
N ALA A 147 6.84 -5.91 0.14
CA ALA A 147 7.95 -6.82 -0.14
C ALA A 147 9.23 -6.07 -0.58
N SER A 148 10.38 -6.74 -0.43
CA SER A 148 11.67 -6.32 -0.97
C SER A 148 12.05 -4.88 -0.59
N ALA A 149 12.06 -3.92 -1.52
CA ALA A 149 12.38 -2.53 -1.21
C ALA A 149 11.47 -1.94 -0.11
N SER A 150 10.19 -2.30 -0.05
CA SER A 150 9.29 -1.86 1.04
C SER A 150 9.77 -2.37 2.41
N GLU A 151 10.32 -3.59 2.45
CA GLU A 151 10.84 -4.21 3.67
C GLU A 151 12.19 -3.62 4.07
N ILE A 152 13.01 -3.23 3.09
CA ILE A 152 14.24 -2.46 3.34
C ILE A 152 13.91 -1.11 3.95
N PHE A 153 12.91 -0.39 3.40
CA PHE A 153 12.48 0.89 3.94
C PHE A 153 12.03 0.73 5.40
N ALA A 154 11.05 -0.16 5.63
CA ALA A 154 10.50 -0.38 6.96
C ALA A 154 11.57 -0.88 7.95
N GLY A 155 12.41 -1.83 7.54
CA GLY A 155 13.49 -2.38 8.37
C GLY A 155 14.57 -1.36 8.72
N ALA A 156 14.94 -0.48 7.80
CA ALA A 156 15.92 0.57 8.06
C ALA A 156 15.40 1.61 9.07
N ILE A 157 14.13 2.04 8.93
CA ILE A 157 13.50 2.95 9.88
C ILE A 157 13.33 2.29 11.26
N GLN A 158 12.90 1.02 11.29
CA GLN A 158 12.66 0.27 12.53
C GLN A 158 13.97 0.00 13.29
N ASP A 159 15.01 -0.46 12.60
CA ASP A 159 16.25 -0.90 13.23
C ASP A 159 17.15 0.25 13.69
N ASN A 160 17.05 1.41 13.06
CA ASN A 160 17.68 2.65 13.53
C ASN A 160 16.79 3.39 14.56
N ASP A 161 15.66 2.80 14.99
CA ASP A 161 14.72 3.41 15.93
C ASP A 161 14.22 4.80 15.52
N ARG A 162 14.18 5.05 14.21
CA ARG A 162 13.87 6.37 13.66
C ARG A 162 12.37 6.65 13.65
N GLY A 163 11.55 5.62 13.61
CA GLY A 163 10.09 5.74 13.57
C GLY A 163 9.42 4.40 13.82
N LEU A 164 8.09 4.39 13.74
CA LEU A 164 7.29 3.19 13.98
C LEU A 164 6.89 2.50 12.68
N VAL A 165 6.92 1.18 12.68
CA VAL A 165 6.30 0.35 11.65
C VAL A 165 4.97 -0.19 12.18
N MET A 166 3.89 0.04 11.44
CA MET A 166 2.54 -0.37 11.83
C MET A 166 1.86 -1.20 10.74
N GLY A 167 0.97 -2.11 11.17
CA GLY A 167 0.12 -2.88 10.26
C GLY A 167 0.28 -4.38 10.50
N ARG A 168 0.67 -5.12 9.46
CA ARG A 168 0.82 -6.58 9.52
C ARG A 168 2.17 -7.00 8.98
N ARG A 169 2.60 -8.20 9.36
CA ARG A 169 3.88 -8.76 8.92
C ARG A 169 3.96 -8.83 7.39
N SER A 170 5.07 -8.31 6.87
CA SER A 170 5.36 -8.19 5.44
C SER A 170 5.60 -9.54 4.75
N PHE A 171 5.90 -9.51 3.45
CA PHE A 171 5.99 -10.71 2.61
C PHE A 171 7.18 -11.62 2.94
N GLY A 172 8.35 -11.06 3.25
CA GLY A 172 9.58 -11.81 3.56
C GLY A 172 10.49 -12.05 2.35
N LYS A 173 10.68 -11.08 1.47
CA LYS A 173 11.60 -11.18 0.32
C LYS A 173 12.90 -10.43 0.56
N GLY A 174 13.92 -11.17 1.02
CA GLY A 174 15.27 -10.68 1.29
C GLY A 174 16.33 -11.13 0.30
N LEU A 175 15.99 -11.33 -0.98
CA LEU A 175 16.93 -11.87 -1.98
C LEU A 175 17.46 -10.79 -2.91
N VAL A 176 18.78 -10.83 -3.15
CA VAL A 176 19.45 -10.05 -4.19
C VAL A 176 19.53 -10.88 -5.45
N GLN A 177 18.98 -10.36 -6.55
CA GLN A 177 19.00 -11.02 -7.85
C GLN A 177 19.90 -10.26 -8.82
N SER A 178 20.86 -10.96 -9.43
CA SER A 178 21.70 -10.44 -10.50
C SER A 178 21.25 -11.00 -11.84
N GLN A 179 21.12 -10.14 -12.84
CA GLN A 179 20.93 -10.56 -14.24
C GLN A 179 22.29 -10.76 -14.90
N ARG A 180 22.42 -11.83 -15.67
CA ARG A 180 23.55 -12.08 -16.57
C ARG A 180 23.00 -12.33 -17.97
N ASN A 181 23.40 -11.47 -18.91
CA ASN A 181 23.04 -11.60 -20.31
C ASN A 181 24.01 -12.56 -21.02
N PHE A 182 23.49 -13.32 -21.97
CA PHE A 182 24.28 -14.23 -22.81
C PHE A 182 24.44 -13.65 -24.23
N PRO A 183 25.46 -14.09 -24.99
CA PRO A 183 25.70 -13.60 -26.35
C PRO A 183 24.54 -13.85 -27.34
N ASP A 184 23.68 -14.83 -27.06
CA ASP A 184 22.50 -15.17 -27.86
C ASP A 184 21.28 -14.27 -27.57
N GLY A 185 21.43 -13.26 -26.71
CA GLY A 185 20.37 -12.34 -26.29
C GLY A 185 19.49 -12.88 -25.16
N SER A 186 19.68 -14.12 -24.71
CA SER A 186 19.02 -14.64 -23.52
C SER A 186 19.62 -14.05 -22.25
N ALA A 187 18.93 -14.23 -21.11
CA ALA A 187 19.43 -13.80 -19.81
C ALA A 187 19.01 -14.76 -18.71
N VAL A 188 19.87 -14.93 -17.70
CA VAL A 188 19.54 -15.60 -16.44
C VAL A 188 19.48 -14.58 -15.32
N ARG A 189 18.44 -14.69 -14.46
CA ARG A 189 18.32 -13.91 -13.24
C ARG A 189 18.55 -14.84 -12.05
N LEU A 190 19.71 -14.71 -11.41
CA LEU A 190 20.16 -15.60 -10.35
C LEU A 190 20.18 -14.86 -9.01
N THR A 191 19.70 -15.53 -7.96
CA THR A 191 19.87 -15.05 -6.59
C THR A 191 21.32 -15.24 -6.14
N VAL A 192 22.00 -14.14 -5.80
CA VAL A 192 23.43 -14.13 -5.49
C VAL A 192 23.75 -13.80 -4.03
N ALA A 193 22.85 -13.11 -3.34
CA ALA A 193 23.02 -12.68 -1.96
C ALA A 193 21.67 -12.55 -1.25
N ARG A 194 21.73 -12.27 0.05
CA ARG A 194 20.58 -11.87 0.87
C ARG A 194 20.75 -10.43 1.34
N TYR A 195 19.63 -9.72 1.47
CA TYR A 195 19.57 -8.46 2.18
C TYR A 195 19.40 -8.69 3.68
N TYR A 196 20.05 -7.83 4.45
CA TYR A 196 20.00 -7.79 5.89
C TYR A 196 19.73 -6.35 6.34
N THR A 197 18.87 -6.21 7.34
CA THR A 197 18.59 -4.91 7.96
C THR A 197 19.74 -4.52 8.90
N PRO A 198 19.77 -3.28 9.43
CA PRO A 198 20.86 -2.79 10.28
C PRO A 198 21.14 -3.66 11.51
N SER A 199 20.11 -4.25 12.14
CA SER A 199 20.27 -5.19 13.28
C SER A 199 20.91 -6.53 12.89
N GLY A 200 21.23 -6.75 11.62
CA GLY A 200 21.81 -7.98 11.09
C GLY A 200 20.80 -9.10 10.82
N ARG A 201 19.50 -8.81 10.86
CA ARG A 201 18.46 -9.81 10.58
C ARG A 201 18.17 -9.94 9.09
N SER A 202 18.07 -11.18 8.64
CA SER A 202 17.55 -11.51 7.32
C SER A 202 16.03 -11.43 7.35
N ILE A 203 15.43 -10.69 6.41
CA ILE A 203 13.98 -10.65 6.21
C ILE A 203 13.46 -11.83 5.38
N GLN A 204 14.36 -12.61 4.77
CA GLN A 204 13.97 -13.70 3.88
C GLN A 204 13.20 -14.80 4.62
N ARG A 205 11.97 -15.04 4.19
CA ARG A 205 11.14 -16.17 4.62
C ARG A 205 11.78 -17.50 4.25
N LYS A 206 11.64 -18.47 5.14
CA LYS A 206 12.08 -19.85 4.90
C LYS A 206 11.30 -20.45 3.72
N TYR A 207 12.04 -21.04 2.78
CA TYR A 207 11.47 -21.86 1.71
C TYR A 207 11.88 -23.31 1.90
N GLU A 208 10.92 -24.22 1.85
CA GLU A 208 11.15 -25.66 1.90
C GLU A 208 10.91 -26.27 0.52
N LYS A 209 11.90 -27.04 0.03
CA LYS A 209 11.81 -27.65 -1.30
C LYS A 209 10.60 -28.59 -1.35
N GLY A 210 9.74 -28.39 -2.35
CA GLY A 210 8.51 -29.16 -2.52
C GLY A 210 7.29 -28.57 -1.81
N LYS A 211 7.45 -27.46 -1.08
CA LYS A 211 6.36 -26.72 -0.40
C LYS A 211 6.04 -25.40 -1.12
N TYR A 212 6.00 -25.43 -2.45
CA TYR A 212 5.77 -24.22 -3.26
C TYR A 212 4.41 -23.59 -2.96
N ASP A 213 3.33 -24.38 -2.97
CA ASP A 213 1.98 -23.87 -2.74
C ASP A 213 1.81 -23.30 -1.33
N GLU A 214 2.43 -23.92 -0.32
CA GLU A 214 2.44 -23.40 1.06
C GLU A 214 3.16 -22.06 1.15
N TYR A 215 4.27 -21.89 0.41
CA TYR A 215 5.00 -20.63 0.36
C TYR A 215 4.20 -19.55 -0.37
N GLU A 216 3.57 -19.85 -1.50
CA GLU A 216 2.79 -18.88 -2.28
C GLU A 216 1.49 -18.48 -1.58
N LEU A 217 0.80 -19.44 -0.95
CA LEU A 217 -0.45 -19.23 -0.24
C LEU A 217 -0.25 -18.80 1.22
N GLU A 218 0.99 -18.54 1.66
CA GLU A 218 1.29 -18.21 3.06
C GLU A 218 0.43 -17.08 3.61
N ALA A 219 0.23 -16.01 2.82
CA ALA A 219 -0.59 -14.89 3.24
C ALA A 219 -2.06 -15.31 3.41
N LEU A 220 -2.58 -16.18 2.55
CA LEU A 220 -3.93 -16.72 2.67
C LEU A 220 -4.04 -17.72 3.84
N ASN A 221 -3.01 -18.52 4.08
CA ASN A 221 -2.96 -19.48 5.17
C ASN A 221 -2.98 -18.75 6.52
N ARG A 222 -2.18 -17.69 6.68
CA ARG A 222 -2.24 -16.79 7.84
C ARG A 222 -3.63 -16.20 8.05
N TYR A 223 -4.30 -15.81 6.96
CA TYR A 223 -5.68 -15.33 7.02
C TYR A 223 -6.63 -16.40 7.57
N MET A 224 -6.58 -17.60 7.00
CA MET A 224 -7.43 -18.71 7.39
C MET A 224 -7.18 -19.20 8.81
N GLN A 225 -5.94 -19.09 9.30
CA GLN A 225 -5.53 -19.49 10.65
C GLN A 225 -5.81 -18.40 11.71
N GLY A 226 -6.20 -17.19 11.30
CA GLY A 226 -6.52 -16.08 12.21
C GLY A 226 -5.31 -15.24 12.64
N ASP A 227 -4.16 -15.41 12.01
CA ASP A 227 -2.93 -14.67 12.33
C ASP A 227 -3.02 -13.18 11.98
N TYR A 228 -3.96 -12.79 11.12
CA TYR A 228 -4.27 -11.37 10.89
C TYR A 228 -5.19 -10.75 11.94
N VAL A 229 -5.55 -11.52 12.96
CA VAL A 229 -6.30 -11.07 14.14
C VAL A 229 -5.49 -11.25 15.42
N ASN A 230 -4.51 -12.18 15.43
CA ASN A 230 -3.68 -12.50 16.58
C ASN A 230 -2.21 -12.09 16.37
N SER A 231 -1.63 -11.34 17.32
CA SER A 231 -0.23 -10.90 17.26
C SER A 231 0.80 -12.00 17.56
N ASP A 232 0.37 -13.23 17.83
CA ASP A 232 1.16 -14.25 18.55
C ASP A 232 1.82 -15.31 17.65
N THR A 233 2.29 -14.88 16.47
CA THR A 233 3.14 -15.72 15.58
C THR A 233 4.64 -15.52 15.84
N ALA A 234 5.01 -14.72 16.85
CA ALA A 234 6.40 -14.40 17.17
C ALA A 234 7.20 -15.56 17.78
N SER A 235 6.54 -16.64 18.22
CA SER A 235 7.16 -17.74 18.97
C SER A 235 8.18 -18.58 18.17
N THR A 236 8.22 -18.45 16.84
CA THR A 236 9.18 -19.14 15.95
C THR A 236 10.27 -18.23 15.38
N LEU A 237 10.24 -16.93 15.69
CA LEU A 237 11.11 -15.95 15.07
C LEU A 237 12.40 -15.71 15.87
N ILE A 238 13.50 -15.43 15.16
CA ILE A 238 14.81 -15.22 15.77
C ILE A 238 14.87 -13.77 16.28
N PRO A 239 15.16 -13.52 17.57
CA PRO A 239 15.25 -12.17 18.12
C PRO A 239 16.58 -11.50 17.77
N PHE A 240 16.53 -10.19 17.51
CA PHE A 240 17.65 -9.29 17.25
C PHE A 240 17.46 -7.99 18.04
N LYS A 241 18.46 -7.11 18.00
CA LYS A 241 18.45 -5.83 18.69
C LYS A 241 18.62 -4.69 17.71
N THR A 242 17.72 -3.71 17.79
CA THR A 242 17.88 -2.41 17.13
C THR A 242 19.06 -1.65 17.72
N GLU A 243 19.48 -0.56 17.08
CA GLU A 243 20.56 0.31 17.58
C GLU A 243 20.26 0.84 19.00
N GLY A 244 19.01 1.18 19.28
CA GLY A 244 18.51 1.58 20.60
C GLY A 244 18.15 0.42 21.55
N GLY A 245 18.40 -0.83 21.16
CA GLY A 245 18.29 -2.01 22.03
C GLY A 245 16.91 -2.67 22.12
N ARG A 246 15.94 -2.24 21.30
CA ARG A 246 14.62 -2.88 21.22
C ARG A 246 14.71 -4.27 20.61
N THR A 247 13.81 -5.15 21.01
CA THR A 247 13.73 -6.49 20.41
C THR A 247 12.96 -6.43 19.10
N VAL A 248 13.60 -6.86 18.01
CA VAL A 248 12.98 -7.06 16.70
C VAL A 248 13.22 -8.49 16.22
N PHE A 249 12.49 -8.93 15.20
CA PHE A 249 12.47 -10.35 14.81
C PHE A 249 12.86 -10.53 13.33
N GLY A 250 13.68 -11.55 13.05
CA GLY A 250 14.09 -11.92 11.69
C GLY A 250 13.49 -13.25 11.21
N GLY A 251 13.66 -13.52 9.91
CA GLY A 251 13.42 -14.82 9.28
C GLY A 251 12.07 -15.00 8.57
N ASP A 252 11.19 -14.01 8.61
CA ASP A 252 9.85 -14.13 8.01
C ASP A 252 9.20 -12.77 7.69
N GLY A 253 9.95 -11.88 7.05
CA GLY A 253 9.57 -10.49 6.81
C GLY A 253 9.76 -9.55 8.01
N ILE A 254 9.38 -8.29 7.83
CA ILE A 254 9.32 -7.25 8.85
C ILE A 254 8.05 -7.47 9.68
N MET A 255 8.25 -7.78 10.97
CA MET A 255 7.20 -7.72 11.96
C MET A 255 6.99 -6.26 12.39
N PRO A 256 5.75 -5.72 12.32
CA PRO A 256 5.50 -4.34 12.74
C PRO A 256 5.70 -4.17 14.25
N ASP A 257 6.06 -2.94 14.66
CA ASP A 257 6.09 -2.54 16.07
C ASP A 257 4.68 -2.54 16.66
N VAL A 258 3.71 -2.09 15.87
CA VAL A 258 2.29 -2.03 16.23
C VAL A 258 1.50 -2.89 15.26
N PHE A 259 1.09 -4.06 15.73
CA PHE A 259 0.19 -4.92 14.98
C PHE A 259 -1.23 -4.34 14.98
N ILE A 260 -1.79 -4.15 13.79
CA ILE A 260 -3.19 -3.79 13.59
C ILE A 260 -3.83 -4.83 12.70
N ALA A 261 -4.86 -5.48 13.24
CA ALA A 261 -5.60 -6.52 12.54
C ALA A 261 -6.20 -5.98 11.23
N ARG A 262 -6.39 -6.87 10.26
CA ARG A 262 -7.06 -6.51 9.01
C ARG A 262 -8.53 -6.21 9.31
N ASP A 263 -9.00 -5.03 8.92
CA ASP A 263 -10.42 -4.69 9.01
C ASP A 263 -11.20 -5.46 7.94
N THR A 264 -11.93 -6.47 8.38
CA THR A 264 -12.82 -7.30 7.55
C THR A 264 -14.29 -6.97 7.77
N ILE A 265 -14.61 -5.95 8.59
CA ILE A 265 -16.00 -5.58 8.88
C ILE A 265 -16.68 -5.16 7.58
N GLY A 266 -17.78 -5.83 7.25
CA GLY A 266 -18.52 -5.60 6.01
C GLY A 266 -17.97 -6.34 4.78
N MET A 267 -16.85 -7.06 4.86
CA MET A 267 -16.37 -7.90 3.76
C MET A 267 -17.14 -9.22 3.73
N ASN A 268 -18.11 -9.35 2.84
CA ASN A 268 -18.89 -10.57 2.65
C ASN A 268 -18.93 -11.01 1.17
N SER A 269 -19.56 -12.16 0.92
CA SER A 269 -19.64 -12.75 -0.43
C SER A 269 -20.27 -11.83 -1.47
N TYR A 270 -21.23 -10.98 -1.07
CA TYR A 270 -21.86 -10.03 -1.98
C TYR A 270 -20.88 -8.92 -2.34
N PHE A 271 -20.29 -8.25 -1.35
CA PHE A 271 -19.27 -7.22 -1.58
C PHE A 271 -18.13 -7.73 -2.46
N ASN A 272 -17.58 -8.91 -2.15
CA ASN A 272 -16.48 -9.50 -2.93
C ASN A 272 -16.91 -9.78 -4.38
N THR A 273 -18.14 -10.25 -4.61
CA THR A 273 -18.65 -10.47 -5.98
C THR A 273 -18.75 -9.16 -6.77
N ILE A 274 -19.27 -8.11 -6.14
CA ILE A 274 -19.42 -6.79 -6.78
C ILE A 274 -18.05 -6.15 -7.05
N ALA A 275 -17.12 -6.25 -6.10
CA ALA A 275 -15.76 -5.73 -6.23
C ALA A 275 -14.96 -6.48 -7.32
N ASN A 276 -14.98 -7.82 -7.32
CA ASN A 276 -14.24 -8.64 -8.29
C ASN A 276 -14.77 -8.51 -9.74
N LYS A 277 -15.99 -8.02 -9.91
CA LYS A 277 -16.58 -7.72 -11.22
C LYS A 277 -16.35 -6.25 -11.63
N ASP A 278 -15.59 -5.49 -10.86
CA ASP A 278 -15.34 -4.04 -11.03
C ASP A 278 -16.59 -3.15 -11.06
N PHE A 279 -17.75 -3.68 -10.63
CA PHE A 279 -19.03 -2.97 -10.72
C PHE A 279 -19.05 -1.68 -9.92
N ILE A 280 -18.29 -1.59 -8.82
CA ILE A 280 -18.19 -0.36 -8.04
C ILE A 280 -17.56 0.77 -8.87
N GLN A 281 -16.43 0.49 -9.53
CA GLN A 281 -15.71 1.46 -10.34
C GLN A 281 -16.46 1.77 -11.64
N GLU A 282 -16.99 0.76 -12.32
CA GLU A 282 -17.81 0.95 -13.52
C GLU A 282 -19.03 1.84 -13.23
N TYR A 283 -19.76 1.56 -12.14
CA TYR A 283 -20.92 2.36 -11.75
C TYR A 283 -20.51 3.77 -11.34
N ALA A 284 -19.38 3.96 -10.65
CA ALA A 284 -18.88 5.29 -10.32
C ALA A 284 -18.62 6.15 -11.57
N VAL A 285 -18.05 5.57 -12.64
CA VAL A 285 -17.89 6.24 -13.94
C VAL A 285 -19.25 6.59 -14.56
N THR A 286 -20.18 5.62 -14.62
CA THR A 286 -21.52 5.85 -15.15
C THR A 286 -22.25 6.98 -14.40
N TYR A 287 -22.20 6.98 -13.06
CA TYR A 287 -22.81 8.02 -12.25
C TYR A 287 -22.16 9.39 -12.50
N SER A 288 -20.83 9.43 -12.62
CA SER A 288 -20.07 10.66 -12.89
C SER A 288 -20.43 11.27 -14.23
N ASP A 289 -20.55 10.46 -15.28
CA ASP A 289 -20.92 10.93 -16.61
C ASP A 289 -22.37 11.45 -16.66
N MET A 290 -23.30 10.72 -16.03
CA MET A 290 -24.71 11.13 -15.96
C MET A 290 -24.93 12.46 -15.23
N HIS A 291 -24.11 12.74 -14.21
CA HIS A 291 -24.26 13.93 -13.35
C HIS A 291 -23.16 14.97 -13.59
N LYS A 292 -22.39 14.85 -14.68
CA LYS A 292 -21.17 15.62 -14.91
C LYS A 292 -21.31 17.12 -14.69
N HIS A 293 -22.39 17.73 -15.22
CA HIS A 293 -22.64 19.17 -15.07
C HIS A 293 -22.64 19.57 -13.59
N LYS A 294 -23.53 18.96 -12.80
CA LYS A 294 -23.67 19.25 -11.37
C LYS A 294 -22.42 18.92 -10.57
N LEU A 295 -21.80 17.77 -10.82
CA LEU A 295 -20.63 17.33 -10.05
C LEU A 295 -19.39 18.18 -10.37
N SER A 296 -19.31 18.79 -11.57
CA SER A 296 -18.23 19.72 -11.93
C SER A 296 -18.34 21.10 -11.28
N GLU A 297 -19.47 21.44 -10.64
CA GLU A 297 -19.66 22.73 -9.97
C GLU A 297 -18.96 22.78 -8.60
N PHE A 298 -18.66 21.64 -7.99
CA PHE A 298 -17.98 21.56 -6.70
C PHE A 298 -16.53 22.05 -6.82
N GLN A 299 -16.09 22.81 -5.82
CA GLN A 299 -14.74 23.42 -5.81
C GLN A 299 -13.72 22.60 -4.99
N SER A 300 -14.19 21.64 -4.19
CA SER A 300 -13.34 20.79 -3.35
C SER A 300 -13.82 19.34 -3.35
N ALA A 301 -12.88 18.42 -3.14
CA ALA A 301 -13.16 17.00 -3.01
C ALA A 301 -14.03 16.70 -1.79
N GLU A 302 -13.84 17.45 -0.70
CA GLU A 302 -14.57 17.33 0.56
C GLU A 302 -16.04 17.76 0.41
N ASP A 303 -16.31 18.86 -0.30
CA ASP A 303 -17.68 19.31 -0.59
C ASP A 303 -18.41 18.28 -1.47
N LEU A 304 -17.73 17.79 -2.50
CA LEU A 304 -18.27 16.75 -3.37
C LEU A 304 -18.55 15.46 -2.58
N ALA A 305 -17.61 14.99 -1.77
CA ALA A 305 -17.79 13.80 -0.94
C ALA A 305 -19.01 13.96 0.00
N ARG A 306 -19.12 15.09 0.70
CA ARG A 306 -20.27 15.40 1.57
C ARG A 306 -21.60 15.43 0.83
N HIS A 307 -21.60 15.87 -0.43
CA HIS A 307 -22.79 15.80 -1.28
C HIS A 307 -23.16 14.36 -1.64
N LEU A 308 -22.16 13.56 -2.05
CA LEU A 308 -22.32 12.19 -2.52
C LEU A 308 -22.80 11.23 -1.42
N TYR A 309 -22.35 11.41 -0.17
CA TYR A 309 -22.85 10.62 0.97
C TYR A 309 -24.35 10.82 1.25
N LYS A 310 -24.97 11.87 0.68
CA LYS A 310 -26.42 12.11 0.78
C LYS A 310 -27.20 11.50 -0.38
N GLN A 311 -26.51 10.95 -1.39
CA GLN A 311 -27.14 10.37 -2.58
C GLN A 311 -27.38 8.87 -2.38
N PRO A 312 -28.39 8.27 -3.02
CA PRO A 312 -28.70 6.84 -2.90
C PRO A 312 -27.73 5.95 -3.70
N LEU A 313 -26.42 6.21 -3.65
CA LEU A 313 -25.42 5.57 -4.49
C LEU A 313 -25.40 4.05 -4.33
N LEU A 314 -25.51 3.55 -3.09
CA LEU A 314 -25.54 2.12 -2.82
C LEU A 314 -26.74 1.43 -3.49
N MET A 315 -27.94 1.98 -3.33
CA MET A 315 -29.13 1.36 -3.93
C MET A 315 -29.08 1.39 -5.45
N ASN A 316 -28.53 2.45 -6.03
CA ASN A 316 -28.34 2.52 -7.47
C ASN A 316 -27.27 1.52 -7.97
N LEU A 317 -26.17 1.33 -7.23
CA LEU A 317 -25.17 0.29 -7.52
C LEU A 317 -25.81 -1.10 -7.46
N VAL A 318 -26.67 -1.36 -6.48
CA VAL A 318 -27.38 -2.64 -6.34
C VAL A 318 -28.29 -2.88 -7.54
N SER A 319 -29.07 -1.88 -7.99
CA SER A 319 -29.88 -1.98 -9.21
C SER A 319 -29.03 -2.17 -10.46
N TYR A 320 -27.90 -1.47 -10.56
CA TYR A 320 -26.93 -1.64 -11.65
C TYR A 320 -26.39 -3.07 -11.70
N ALA A 321 -26.02 -3.63 -10.56
CA ALA A 321 -25.51 -4.98 -10.45
C ALA A 321 -26.56 -6.06 -10.76
N ASP A 322 -27.82 -5.87 -10.33
CA ASP A 322 -28.93 -6.79 -10.65
C ASP A 322 -29.19 -6.85 -12.16
N ASN A 323 -29.19 -5.70 -12.83
CA ASN A 323 -29.32 -5.62 -14.29
C ASN A 323 -28.15 -6.30 -15.04
N LYS A 324 -27.00 -6.47 -14.38
CA LYS A 324 -25.84 -7.22 -14.88
C LYS A 324 -25.74 -8.65 -14.34
N GLY A 325 -26.81 -9.16 -13.73
CA GLY A 325 -26.94 -10.56 -13.33
C GLY A 325 -26.45 -10.89 -11.92
N VAL A 326 -26.18 -9.90 -11.05
CA VAL A 326 -25.84 -10.13 -9.64
C VAL A 326 -27.03 -9.78 -8.75
N ARG A 327 -27.80 -10.81 -8.36
CA ARG A 327 -29.00 -10.65 -7.55
C ARG A 327 -28.74 -9.97 -6.20
N PRO A 328 -29.55 -8.97 -5.79
CA PRO A 328 -29.42 -8.30 -4.49
C PRO A 328 -29.51 -9.28 -3.32
N ARG A 329 -28.69 -9.05 -2.29
CA ARG A 329 -28.73 -9.81 -1.02
C ARG A 329 -28.85 -8.82 0.14
N PRO A 330 -30.07 -8.43 0.56
CA PRO A 330 -30.28 -7.27 1.45
C PRO A 330 -29.46 -7.29 2.74
N TYR A 331 -29.36 -8.44 3.41
CA TYR A 331 -28.56 -8.59 4.63
C TYR A 331 -27.07 -8.26 4.39
N TYR A 332 -26.47 -8.85 3.36
CA TYR A 332 -25.07 -8.61 3.01
C TYR A 332 -24.82 -7.18 2.48
N ILE A 333 -25.79 -6.61 1.77
CA ILE A 333 -25.74 -5.21 1.32
C ILE A 333 -25.66 -4.27 2.53
N GLU A 334 -26.51 -4.51 3.55
CA GLU A 334 -26.53 -3.69 4.77
C GLU A 334 -25.23 -3.84 5.57
N GLU A 335 -24.75 -5.07 5.76
CA GLU A 335 -23.49 -5.35 6.44
C GLU A 335 -22.29 -4.65 5.76
N SER A 336 -22.29 -4.57 4.43
CA SER A 336 -21.24 -3.91 3.63
C SER A 336 -21.51 -2.43 3.34
N ARG A 337 -22.59 -1.82 3.87
CA ARG A 337 -23.06 -0.49 3.46
C ARG A 337 -21.95 0.56 3.46
N LYS A 338 -21.25 0.69 4.59
CA LYS A 338 -20.17 1.68 4.76
C LYS A 338 -19.03 1.45 3.78
N LEU A 339 -18.65 0.19 3.52
CA LEU A 339 -17.61 -0.13 2.55
C LEU A 339 -18.01 0.29 1.14
N PHE A 340 -19.22 -0.08 0.70
CA PHE A 340 -19.70 0.31 -0.62
C PHE A 340 -19.78 1.82 -0.78
N GLU A 341 -20.40 2.51 0.17
CA GLU A 341 -20.55 3.97 0.12
C GLU A 341 -19.18 4.65 0.07
N ARG A 342 -18.21 4.24 0.91
CA ARG A 342 -16.84 4.76 0.88
C ARG A 342 -16.16 4.56 -0.48
N HIS A 343 -16.20 3.34 -1.03
CA HIS A 343 -15.60 3.07 -2.34
C HIS A 343 -16.27 3.86 -3.46
N LEU A 344 -17.60 3.92 -3.48
CA LEU A 344 -18.37 4.66 -4.48
C LEU A 344 -18.03 6.16 -4.44
N VAL A 345 -18.07 6.76 -3.26
CA VAL A 345 -17.76 8.18 -3.08
C VAL A 345 -16.32 8.47 -3.49
N ALA A 346 -15.35 7.67 -3.04
CA ALA A 346 -13.95 7.85 -3.39
C ALA A 346 -13.72 7.76 -4.91
N TYR A 347 -14.30 6.76 -5.59
CA TYR A 347 -14.17 6.63 -7.04
C TYR A 347 -14.85 7.76 -7.82
N ILE A 348 -16.01 8.25 -7.36
CA ILE A 348 -16.65 9.41 -8.00
C ILE A 348 -15.79 10.66 -7.80
N VAL A 349 -15.29 10.91 -6.58
CA VAL A 349 -14.40 12.05 -6.28
C VAL A 349 -13.15 12.01 -7.17
N ARG A 350 -12.55 10.83 -7.34
CA ARG A 350 -11.40 10.60 -8.23
C ARG A 350 -11.62 11.13 -9.64
N ASN A 351 -12.82 10.93 -10.18
CA ASN A 351 -13.15 11.31 -11.55
C ASN A 351 -13.16 12.83 -11.78
N PHE A 352 -13.27 13.64 -10.71
CA PHE A 352 -13.30 15.11 -10.78
C PHE A 352 -12.05 15.76 -10.18
N PHE A 353 -11.49 15.19 -9.11
CA PHE A 353 -10.38 15.79 -8.35
C PHE A 353 -9.09 14.94 -8.33
N GLY A 354 -9.04 13.86 -9.11
CA GLY A 354 -7.83 13.05 -9.31
C GLY A 354 -7.52 12.06 -8.19
N GLU A 355 -6.38 11.38 -8.34
CA GLU A 355 -5.98 10.24 -7.50
C GLU A 355 -5.70 10.63 -6.05
N GLU A 356 -5.06 11.77 -5.78
CA GLU A 356 -4.79 12.23 -4.41
C GLU A 356 -6.10 12.34 -3.61
N SER A 357 -7.13 12.91 -4.24
CA SER A 357 -8.45 13.11 -3.64
C SER A 357 -9.17 11.78 -3.38
N TYR A 358 -8.98 10.77 -4.24
CA TYR A 358 -9.46 9.40 -3.99
C TYR A 358 -8.93 8.89 -2.65
N PHE A 359 -7.61 8.95 -2.44
CA PHE A 359 -6.99 8.44 -1.23
C PHE A 359 -7.39 9.26 0.00
N SER A 360 -7.50 10.59 -0.13
CA SER A 360 -7.94 11.46 0.97
C SER A 360 -9.32 11.11 1.52
N VAL A 361 -10.23 10.62 0.67
CA VAL A 361 -11.58 10.18 1.04
C VAL A 361 -11.56 8.72 1.48
N TYR A 362 -10.87 7.86 0.72
CA TYR A 362 -10.82 6.42 0.98
C TYR A 362 -10.18 6.09 2.33
N MET A 363 -9.16 6.85 2.75
CA MET A 363 -8.41 6.61 3.97
C MET A 363 -9.04 7.23 5.24
N GLN A 364 -10.12 8.01 5.12
CA GLN A 364 -10.72 8.69 6.29
C GLN A 364 -11.14 7.73 7.40
N ASP A 365 -11.61 6.55 7.02
CA ASP A 365 -12.05 5.49 7.94
C ASP A 365 -11.08 4.30 8.02
N ASP A 366 -9.88 4.44 7.47
CA ASP A 366 -8.87 3.40 7.58
C ASP A 366 -8.34 3.33 9.02
N VAL A 367 -8.47 2.16 9.64
CA VAL A 367 -8.09 1.94 11.05
C VAL A 367 -6.59 2.18 11.25
N LEU A 368 -5.77 1.76 10.29
CA LEU A 368 -4.32 1.87 10.38
C LEU A 368 -3.88 3.35 10.28
N MET A 369 -4.49 4.10 9.37
CA MET A 369 -4.31 5.55 9.24
C MET A 369 -4.66 6.27 10.54
N LYS A 370 -5.84 5.99 11.12
CA LYS A 370 -6.27 6.61 12.38
C LYS A 370 -5.29 6.34 13.53
N ASN A 371 -4.77 5.11 13.64
CA ASN A 371 -3.76 4.78 14.65
C ASN A 371 -2.42 5.49 14.39
N ALA A 372 -1.99 5.57 13.13
CA ALA A 372 -0.76 6.29 12.78
C ALA A 372 -0.85 7.77 13.16
N VAL A 373 -1.98 8.41 12.85
CA VAL A 373 -2.26 9.81 13.26
C VAL A 373 -2.26 9.94 14.79
N ASP A 374 -3.02 9.11 15.52
CA ASP A 374 -3.07 9.14 16.99
C ASP A 374 -1.68 9.01 17.62
N PHE A 375 -0.85 8.10 17.10
CA PHE A 375 0.48 7.84 17.67
C PHE A 375 1.46 8.98 17.38
N ILE A 376 1.35 9.64 16.22
CA ILE A 376 2.12 10.85 15.93
C ILE A 376 1.67 11.98 16.85
N GLU A 377 0.37 12.26 16.95
CA GLU A 377 -0.17 13.36 17.76
C GLU A 377 0.15 13.21 19.25
N ARG A 378 0.26 11.97 19.75
CA ARG A 378 0.65 11.66 21.12
C ARG A 378 2.17 11.61 21.34
N GLY A 379 2.98 11.88 20.31
CA GLY A 379 4.43 11.86 20.37
C GLY A 379 5.04 10.48 20.59
N LEU A 380 4.33 9.41 20.22
CA LEU A 380 4.77 8.02 20.35
C LEU A 380 5.66 7.57 19.20
N ALA A 381 5.55 8.23 18.05
CA ALA A 381 6.39 8.00 16.87
C ALA A 381 7.76 8.69 16.95
N LYS A 382 8.00 9.52 17.97
CA LYS A 382 9.28 10.19 18.20
C LYS A 382 10.39 9.18 18.54
N PRO A 383 11.63 9.33 18.04
CA PRO A 383 12.71 8.38 18.30
C PRO A 383 12.88 8.00 19.78
N GLU A 384 12.84 8.96 20.69
CA GLU A 384 12.97 8.71 22.14
C GLU A 384 11.80 7.89 22.72
N SER A 385 10.58 8.08 22.19
CA SER A 385 9.40 7.31 22.58
C SER A 385 9.39 5.91 21.97
N VAL A 386 9.92 5.79 20.75
CA VAL A 386 10.13 4.52 20.05
C VAL A 386 11.09 3.66 20.85
N VAL A 387 12.30 4.15 21.15
CA VAL A 387 13.33 3.43 21.93
C VAL A 387 12.80 2.99 23.30
N GLN A 388 12.02 3.84 23.98
CA GLN A 388 11.42 3.54 25.28
C GLN A 388 10.17 2.62 25.19
N GLU A 389 9.80 2.20 23.98
CA GLU A 389 8.64 1.34 23.69
C GLU A 389 7.32 1.85 24.26
N LYS A 390 7.14 3.18 24.40
CA LYS A 390 5.95 3.78 25.05
C LYS A 390 4.64 3.36 24.40
N TYR A 391 4.68 3.13 23.08
CA TYR A 391 3.55 2.69 22.28
C TYR A 391 2.96 1.33 22.72
N LYS A 392 3.77 0.44 23.34
CA LYS A 392 3.30 -0.88 23.80
C LYS A 392 2.24 -0.79 24.89
N SER A 393 2.32 0.24 25.74
CA SER A 393 1.36 0.46 26.83
C SER A 393 -0.08 0.69 26.32
N ILE A 394 -0.22 1.19 25.09
CA ILE A 394 -1.49 1.53 24.45
C ILE A 394 -2.02 0.37 23.63
N SER A 395 -1.13 -0.31 22.87
CA SER A 395 -1.52 -1.47 22.06
C SER A 395 -2.02 -2.64 22.90
N LEU A 396 -1.55 -2.78 24.14
CA LEU A 396 -2.06 -3.78 25.09
C LEU A 396 -3.54 -3.54 25.47
N GLY A 397 -4.01 -2.29 25.46
CA GLY A 397 -5.42 -1.93 25.71
C GLY A 397 -6.36 -2.13 24.52
N LEU A 398 -5.82 -2.30 23.30
CA LEU A 398 -6.59 -2.48 22.05
C LEU A 398 -6.74 -3.94 21.63
N ARG A 399 -6.20 -4.91 22.39
CA ARG A 399 -6.43 -6.35 22.15
C ARG A 399 -7.88 -6.73 22.48
N VAL A 400 -8.80 -6.45 21.57
CA VAL A 400 -10.16 -6.98 21.59
C VAL A 400 -10.11 -8.38 20.99
N SER A 401 -10.36 -9.39 21.82
CA SER A 401 -10.48 -10.79 21.39
C SER A 401 -11.71 -10.95 20.49
N PHE A 402 -11.52 -11.21 19.21
CA PHE A 402 -12.60 -11.64 18.33
C PHE A 402 -12.76 -13.16 18.43
N PRO A 403 -13.95 -13.69 18.75
CA PRO A 403 -14.20 -15.12 18.63
C PRO A 403 -14.21 -15.50 17.15
N VAL A 404 -13.28 -16.36 16.73
CA VAL A 404 -13.30 -16.99 15.40
C VAL A 404 -14.58 -17.84 15.29
N PRO A 405 -15.49 -17.57 14.34
CA PRO A 405 -16.69 -18.39 14.17
C PRO A 405 -16.30 -19.82 13.79
N LYS A 406 -16.88 -20.81 14.48
CA LYS A 406 -16.63 -22.25 14.27
C LYS A 406 -17.04 -22.78 12.88
N GLU A 407 -17.62 -21.95 12.03
CA GLU A 407 -18.30 -22.35 10.79
C GLU A 407 -17.37 -22.46 9.56
N PHE A 408 -16.09 -22.09 9.67
CA PHE A 408 -15.11 -22.23 8.57
C PHE A 408 -14.31 -23.55 8.59
N GLY A 409 -14.59 -24.47 9.52
CA GLY A 409 -13.81 -25.70 9.72
C GLY A 409 -14.23 -26.92 8.91
N SER A 410 -15.26 -26.87 8.05
CA SER A 410 -15.86 -28.08 7.47
C SER A 410 -16.18 -28.06 5.98
N LEU A 411 -15.61 -27.16 5.19
CA LEU A 411 -15.71 -27.23 3.73
C LEU A 411 -14.30 -27.30 3.15
N PHE A 412 -14.13 -28.18 2.16
CA PHE A 412 -12.90 -28.44 1.40
C PHE A 412 -11.96 -29.52 1.94
N TYR A 413 -12.50 -30.75 2.07
CA TYR A 413 -11.80 -31.95 1.60
C TYR A 413 -12.53 -32.47 0.36
N VAL A 414 -12.05 -32.13 -0.85
CA VAL A 414 -11.92 -32.99 -2.04
C VAL A 414 -10.81 -32.41 -2.90
#